data_AF-A0A1V5MX71-F1
#
_entry.id   AF-A0A1V5MX71-F1
#
_cell.length_a   1.000
_cell.length_b   1.000
_cell.length_c   1.000
_cell.angle_alpha   90.00
_cell.angle_beta   90.00
_cell.angle_gamma   90.00
#
_symmetry.space_group_name_H-M   'P 1'
#
loop_
_entity.id
_entity.type
_entity.pdbx_description
1 polymer ?
#
loop_
_entity_poly.entity_id
_entity_poly.type
_entity_poly.pdbx_seq_one_letter_code
_entity_poly.pdbx_strand_id
1 'polypeptide(L)'
;MIFSGIVAAIIWNLATWWLGIPSSSSHTLIGGFAGAAIMSSIIQSGYSTSGLEAIKGDVILKIAAFIVLAPAIGMFISTLLTLLILYTFKKVNPHKANTWFKRLQLASSALFSIGHGLNDSQKVMGIIAAALFAAYHDHGIDTGFTEIGQMLPDWVAFSCFFVISLGTVMGGWRIIKTMGSRITKVTPLEGVAAETAGALTLYLTEYLHIPVSTTHTITGAIIGVGAVKRLSAVRWGVTRSLMVAWILTIPVSAALAALIYFLFGVHLYQ
;
A
#
# COMPACT_ATOMS: atom_id res chain seq x y z
N MET A 1 20.43 3.56 8.75
CA MET A 1 19.44 3.97 7.72
C MET A 1 18.12 3.21 7.82
N ILE A 2 18.15 1.87 7.77
CA ILE A 2 16.96 1.00 7.80
C ILE A 2 16.04 1.33 8.99
N PHE A 3 16.62 1.41 10.19
CA PHE A 3 15.90 1.78 11.42
C PHE A 3 15.12 3.10 11.27
N SER A 4 15.79 4.20 10.87
CA SER A 4 15.17 5.52 10.73
C SER A 4 14.02 5.51 9.70
N GLY A 5 14.20 4.82 8.58
CA GLY A 5 13.16 4.67 7.56
C GLY A 5 11.93 3.91 8.07
N ILE A 6 12.13 2.82 8.81
CA ILE A 6 11.02 2.04 9.41
C ILE A 6 10.28 2.84 10.47
N VAL A 7 11.00 3.50 11.39
CA VAL A 7 10.38 4.28 12.47
C VAL A 7 9.56 5.43 11.89
N ALA A 8 10.09 6.16 10.91
CA ALA A 8 9.33 7.18 10.20
C ALA A 8 8.07 6.61 9.54
N ALA A 9 8.20 5.43 8.92
CA ALA A 9 7.09 4.80 8.25
C ALA A 9 5.99 4.36 9.23
N ILE A 10 6.37 3.82 10.38
CA ILE A 10 5.44 3.46 11.46
C ILE A 10 4.73 4.72 11.97
N ILE A 11 5.46 5.78 12.28
CA ILE A 11 4.89 7.04 12.80
C ILE A 11 3.86 7.60 11.81
N TRP A 12 4.20 7.70 10.53
CA TRP A 12 3.29 8.24 9.53
C TRP A 12 2.07 7.35 9.29
N ASN A 13 2.24 6.03 9.23
CA ASN A 13 1.12 5.09 9.08
C ASN A 13 0.18 5.13 10.30
N LEU A 14 0.71 5.24 11.52
CA LEU A 14 -0.11 5.40 12.73
C LEU A 14 -0.81 6.76 12.79
N ALA A 15 -0.14 7.84 12.39
CA ALA A 15 -0.75 9.17 12.33
C ALA A 15 -1.92 9.21 11.34
N THR A 16 -1.71 8.71 10.12
CA THR A 16 -2.76 8.65 9.10
C THR A 16 -3.90 7.70 9.49
N TRP A 17 -3.57 6.56 10.12
CA TRP A 17 -4.56 5.67 10.73
C TRP A 17 -5.42 6.37 11.80
N TRP A 18 -4.80 7.12 12.71
CA TRP A 18 -5.52 7.85 13.76
C TRP A 18 -6.49 8.86 13.15
N LEU A 19 -6.07 9.55 12.09
CA LEU A 19 -6.88 10.51 11.35
C LEU A 19 -7.93 9.84 10.43
N GLY A 20 -7.90 8.51 10.30
CA GLY A 20 -8.81 7.76 9.43
C GLY A 20 -8.56 8.01 7.93
N ILE A 21 -7.35 8.45 7.58
CA ILE A 21 -6.92 8.72 6.21
C ILE A 21 -6.31 7.42 5.66
N PRO A 22 -6.95 6.76 4.66
CA PRO A 22 -6.35 5.62 3.98
C PRO A 22 -5.07 6.07 3.28
N SER A 23 -3.92 5.70 3.84
CA SER A 23 -2.59 5.95 3.28
C SER A 23 -1.99 4.65 2.74
N SER A 24 -0.90 4.77 1.99
CA SER A 24 -0.21 3.63 1.40
C SER A 24 1.09 3.34 2.13
N SER A 25 1.16 2.20 2.80
CA SER A 25 2.39 1.74 3.47
C SER A 25 3.58 1.62 2.50
N SER A 26 3.37 1.22 1.23
CA SER A 26 4.42 1.21 0.20
C SER A 26 5.09 2.58 0.03
N HIS A 27 4.29 3.62 -0.21
CA HIS A 27 4.78 4.98 -0.45
C HIS A 27 5.43 5.56 0.81
N THR A 28 4.86 5.26 1.98
CA THR A 28 5.42 5.62 3.27
C THR A 28 6.81 5.01 3.50
N LEU A 29 7.00 3.73 3.17
CA LEU A 29 8.29 3.04 3.30
C LEU A 29 9.32 3.60 2.32
N ILE A 30 8.91 3.86 1.09
CA ILE A 30 9.80 4.40 0.04
C ILE A 30 10.25 5.81 0.40
N GLY A 31 9.33 6.68 0.82
CA GLY A 31 9.67 8.00 1.33
C GLY A 31 10.59 7.90 2.54
N GLY A 32 10.27 7.05 3.51
CA GLY A 32 11.10 6.82 4.69
C GLY A 32 12.54 6.37 4.36
N PHE A 33 12.71 5.38 3.49
CA PHE A 33 14.05 4.93 3.09
C PHE A 33 14.79 5.96 2.24
N ALA A 34 14.10 6.65 1.32
CA ALA A 34 14.70 7.71 0.53
C ALA A 34 15.21 8.86 1.41
N GLY A 35 14.39 9.33 2.36
CA GLY A 35 14.77 10.39 3.30
C GLY A 35 15.94 10.01 4.20
N ALA A 36 15.92 8.78 4.75
CA ALA A 36 17.04 8.26 5.53
C ALA A 36 18.34 8.13 4.71
N ALA A 37 18.24 7.71 3.45
CA ALA A 37 19.39 7.57 2.55
C ALA A 37 19.99 8.92 2.17
N ILE A 38 19.15 9.89 1.80
CA ILE A 38 19.58 11.26 1.48
C ILE A 38 20.31 11.86 2.68
N MET A 39 19.70 11.81 3.87
CA MET A 39 20.33 12.38 5.07
C MET A 39 21.63 11.68 5.45
N SER A 40 21.68 10.35 5.32
CA SER A 40 22.89 9.57 5.55
C SER A 40 24.04 10.01 4.63
N SER A 41 23.76 10.17 3.33
CA SER A 41 24.75 10.65 2.35
C SER A 41 25.23 12.07 2.64
N ILE A 42 24.32 12.97 3.03
CA ILE A 42 24.67 14.36 3.40
C ILE A 42 25.65 14.35 4.57
N ILE A 43 25.36 13.58 5.62
CA ILE A 43 26.20 13.53 6.83
C ILE A 43 27.56 12.88 6.53
N GLN A 44 27.58 11.76 5.81
CA GLN A 44 28.83 11.06 5.47
C GLN A 44 29.75 11.89 4.56
N SER A 45 29.18 12.72 3.68
CA SER A 45 29.95 13.64 2.82
C SER A 45 30.33 14.96 3.50
N GLY A 46 30.08 15.11 4.80
CA GLY A 46 30.36 16.35 5.54
C GLY A 46 29.59 17.55 4.98
N TYR A 47 28.34 17.35 4.55
CA TYR A 47 27.47 18.36 3.93
C TYR A 47 27.94 18.89 2.56
N SER A 48 28.87 18.19 1.91
CA SER A 48 29.41 18.58 0.60
C SER A 48 28.51 18.21 -0.58
N THR A 49 27.52 17.33 -0.37
CA THR A 49 26.60 16.86 -1.41
C THR A 49 25.14 17.11 -1.03
N SER A 50 24.25 17.11 -2.03
CA SER A 50 22.80 17.20 -1.79
C SER A 50 22.17 15.89 -1.29
N GLY A 51 22.92 14.79 -1.27
CA GLY A 51 22.44 13.44 -0.92
C GLY A 51 21.48 12.80 -1.92
N LEU A 52 21.10 13.51 -2.99
CA LEU A 52 20.18 12.99 -4.02
C LEU A 52 20.80 11.86 -4.86
N GLU A 53 22.11 11.73 -4.86
CA GLU A 53 22.82 10.63 -5.54
C GLU A 53 22.61 9.28 -4.86
N ALA A 54 22.24 9.27 -3.58
CA ALA A 54 21.99 8.05 -2.82
C ALA A 54 20.68 7.34 -3.18
N ILE A 55 19.80 7.98 -3.97
CA ILE A 55 18.50 7.43 -4.36
C ILE A 55 18.46 7.04 -5.83
N LYS A 56 17.86 5.88 -6.12
CA LYS A 56 17.55 5.47 -7.49
C LYS A 56 16.30 6.22 -7.98
N GLY A 57 16.51 7.39 -8.59
CA GLY A 57 15.44 8.27 -9.08
C GLY A 57 14.41 7.56 -9.94
N ASP A 58 14.84 6.67 -10.84
CA ASP A 58 13.95 5.89 -11.71
C ASP A 58 12.95 5.01 -10.94
N VAL A 59 13.39 4.43 -9.83
CA VAL A 59 12.55 3.56 -8.98
C VAL A 59 11.50 4.41 -8.27
N ILE A 60 11.90 5.56 -7.71
CA ILE A 60 10.99 6.48 -7.04
C ILE A 60 9.98 7.07 -8.02
N LEU A 61 10.41 7.45 -9.23
CA LEU A 61 9.54 8.00 -10.26
C LEU A 61 8.49 6.98 -10.72
N LYS A 62 8.91 5.72 -10.94
CA LYS A 62 7.98 4.62 -11.27
C LYS A 62 6.92 4.46 -10.18
N ILE A 63 7.32 4.43 -8.92
CA ILE A 63 6.39 4.30 -7.78
C ILE A 63 5.46 5.52 -7.71
N ALA A 64 6.00 6.73 -7.85
CA ALA A 64 5.21 7.96 -7.83
C ALA A 64 4.14 7.96 -8.94
N ALA A 65 4.45 7.43 -10.13
CA ALA A 65 3.46 7.27 -11.20
C ALA A 65 2.29 6.35 -10.79
N PHE A 66 2.55 5.31 -9.99
CA PHE A 66 1.52 4.41 -9.47
C PHE A 66 0.62 5.01 -8.38
N ILE A 67 0.90 6.23 -7.88
CA ILE A 67 -0.07 7.00 -7.10
C ILE A 67 -1.33 7.29 -7.92
N VAL A 68 -1.16 7.55 -9.23
CA VAL A 68 -2.26 7.89 -10.15
C VAL A 68 -2.68 6.68 -10.98
N LEU A 69 -1.73 5.86 -11.45
CA LEU A 69 -2.05 4.69 -12.26
C LEU A 69 -2.85 3.64 -11.47
N ALA A 70 -2.48 3.31 -10.23
CA ALA A 70 -3.15 2.23 -9.50
C ALA A 70 -4.65 2.52 -9.26
N PRO A 71 -5.07 3.73 -8.80
CA PRO A 71 -6.48 4.05 -8.73
C PRO A 71 -7.18 4.05 -10.09
N ALA A 72 -6.51 4.53 -11.15
CA ALA A 72 -7.09 4.56 -12.48
C ALA A 72 -7.37 3.16 -13.03
N ILE A 73 -6.43 2.23 -12.85
CA ILE A 73 -6.58 0.81 -13.23
C ILE A 73 -7.70 0.17 -12.42
N GLY A 74 -7.70 0.35 -11.10
CA GLY A 74 -8.76 -0.18 -10.22
C GLY A 74 -10.14 0.35 -10.61
N MET A 75 -10.24 1.65 -10.90
CA MET A 75 -11.47 2.31 -11.37
C MET A 75 -11.95 1.73 -12.69
N PHE A 76 -11.05 1.53 -13.65
CA PHE A 76 -11.36 0.96 -14.96
C PHE A 76 -11.86 -0.49 -14.85
N ILE A 77 -11.11 -1.36 -14.18
CA ILE A 77 -11.47 -2.78 -14.01
C ILE A 77 -12.79 -2.91 -13.26
N SER A 78 -12.99 -2.12 -12.21
CA SER A 78 -14.21 -2.18 -11.42
C SER A 78 -15.43 -1.66 -12.17
N THR A 79 -15.26 -0.64 -13.01
CA THR A 79 -16.31 -0.15 -13.92
C THR A 79 -16.75 -1.25 -14.87
N LEU A 80 -15.81 -1.94 -15.52
CA LEU A 80 -16.10 -3.06 -16.42
C LEU A 80 -16.80 -4.22 -15.71
N LEU A 81 -16.29 -4.63 -14.54
CA LEU A 81 -16.89 -5.70 -13.75
C LEU A 81 -18.30 -5.34 -13.29
N THR A 82 -18.53 -4.11 -12.85
CA THR A 82 -19.86 -3.65 -12.44
C THR A 82 -20.85 -3.70 -13.60
N LEU A 83 -20.45 -3.22 -14.79
CA LEU A 83 -21.29 -3.27 -15.98
C LEU A 83 -21.61 -4.72 -16.39
N LEU A 84 -20.61 -5.61 -16.35
CA LEU A 84 -20.79 -7.04 -16.65
C LEU A 84 -21.77 -7.70 -15.67
N ILE A 85 -21.62 -7.44 -14.37
CA ILE A 85 -22.51 -7.96 -13.32
C ILE A 85 -23.93 -7.44 -13.55
N LEU A 86 -24.11 -6.13 -13.74
CA LEU A 86 -25.43 -5.54 -13.97
C LEU A 86 -26.09 -6.12 -15.23
N TYR A 87 -25.33 -6.28 -16.32
CA TYR A 87 -25.85 -6.88 -17.56
C TYR A 87 -26.28 -8.33 -17.38
N THR A 88 -25.47 -9.14 -16.69
CA THR A 88 -25.71 -10.57 -16.48
C THR A 88 -26.90 -10.81 -15.56
N PHE A 89 -27.03 -10.02 -14.49
CA PHE A 89 -28.06 -10.19 -13.47
C PHE A 89 -29.31 -9.32 -13.66
N LYS A 90 -29.43 -8.59 -14.79
CA LYS A 90 -30.56 -7.66 -15.06
C LYS A 90 -31.96 -8.28 -14.98
N LYS A 91 -32.10 -9.58 -15.21
CA LYS A 91 -33.37 -10.31 -15.18
C LYS A 91 -33.67 -10.97 -13.81
N VAL A 92 -32.74 -10.91 -12.87
CA VAL A 92 -32.88 -11.58 -11.57
C VAL A 92 -33.66 -10.68 -10.61
N ASN A 93 -34.52 -11.29 -9.79
CA ASN A 93 -35.24 -10.55 -8.76
C ASN A 93 -34.25 -9.84 -7.80
N PRO A 94 -34.36 -8.50 -7.61
CA PRO A 94 -33.43 -7.73 -6.79
C PRO A 94 -33.24 -8.25 -5.35
N HIS A 95 -34.30 -8.79 -4.74
CA HIS A 95 -34.22 -9.33 -3.38
C HIS A 95 -33.37 -10.60 -3.32
N LYS A 96 -33.56 -11.52 -4.28
CA LYS A 96 -32.76 -12.74 -4.38
C LYS A 96 -31.31 -12.42 -4.73
N ALA A 97 -31.09 -11.51 -5.69
CA ALA A 97 -29.77 -11.05 -6.08
C ALA A 97 -29.00 -10.48 -4.88
N ASN A 98 -29.62 -9.62 -4.08
CA ASN A 98 -29.00 -9.04 -2.90
C ASN A 98 -28.53 -10.10 -1.88
N THR A 99 -29.31 -11.15 -1.66
CA THR A 99 -28.91 -12.26 -0.76
C THR A 99 -27.72 -13.04 -1.31
N TRP A 100 -27.65 -13.27 -2.62
CA TRP A 100 -26.50 -13.91 -3.26
C TRP A 100 -25.26 -13.02 -3.20
N PHE A 101 -25.38 -11.73 -3.53
CA PHE A 101 -24.25 -10.80 -3.49
C PHE A 101 -23.70 -10.60 -2.08
N LYS A 102 -24.51 -10.66 -1.02
CA LYS A 102 -23.98 -10.69 0.36
C LYS A 102 -23.07 -11.89 0.62
N ARG A 103 -23.40 -13.07 0.09
CA ARG A 103 -22.57 -14.29 0.24
C ARG A 103 -21.33 -14.21 -0.65
N LEU A 104 -21.49 -13.76 -1.89
CA LEU A 104 -20.38 -13.56 -2.81
C LEU A 104 -19.40 -12.50 -2.31
N GLN A 105 -19.89 -11.48 -1.58
CA GLN A 105 -19.04 -10.44 -1.00
C GLN A 105 -18.06 -11.03 0.01
N LEU A 106 -18.46 -12.04 0.80
CA LEU A 106 -17.53 -12.71 1.71
C LEU A 106 -16.40 -13.40 0.93
N ALA A 107 -16.71 -14.00 -0.22
CA ALA A 107 -15.71 -14.64 -1.08
C ALA A 107 -14.79 -13.61 -1.76
N SER A 108 -15.33 -12.50 -2.30
CA SER A 108 -14.52 -11.44 -2.90
C SER A 108 -13.64 -10.74 -1.86
N SER A 109 -14.16 -10.51 -0.66
CA SER A 109 -13.41 -9.94 0.47
C SER A 109 -12.27 -10.86 0.89
N ALA A 110 -12.49 -12.18 0.92
CA ALA A 110 -11.44 -13.14 1.20
C ALA A 110 -10.34 -13.11 0.11
N LEU A 111 -10.71 -13.12 -1.17
CA LEU A 111 -9.77 -13.01 -2.29
C LEU A 111 -8.95 -11.71 -2.23
N PHE A 112 -9.61 -10.58 -1.97
CA PHE A 112 -8.93 -9.30 -1.81
C PHE A 112 -8.00 -9.30 -0.59
N SER A 113 -8.42 -9.91 0.52
CA SER A 113 -7.61 -10.00 1.74
C SER A 113 -6.36 -10.86 1.55
N ILE A 114 -6.44 -11.96 0.78
CA ILE A 114 -5.27 -12.77 0.42
C ILE A 114 -4.31 -11.95 -0.44
N GLY A 115 -4.80 -11.28 -1.49
CA GLY A 115 -3.97 -10.42 -2.33
C GLY A 115 -3.32 -9.27 -1.55
N HIS A 116 -4.07 -8.65 -0.63
CA HIS A 116 -3.56 -7.64 0.28
C HIS A 116 -2.45 -8.19 1.19
N GLY A 117 -2.69 -9.35 1.81
CA GLY A 117 -1.71 -10.01 2.68
C GLY A 117 -0.44 -10.41 1.93
N LEU A 118 -0.54 -10.95 0.72
CA LEU A 118 0.61 -11.31 -0.12
C LEU A 118 1.47 -10.09 -0.45
N ASN A 119 0.82 -9.00 -0.88
CA ASN A 119 1.56 -7.82 -1.28
C ASN A 119 2.19 -7.10 -0.07
N ASP A 120 1.52 -7.06 1.08
CA ASP A 120 2.03 -6.40 2.29
C ASP A 120 3.06 -7.24 3.05
N SER A 121 2.94 -8.57 3.07
CA SER A 121 3.93 -9.46 3.68
C SER A 121 5.28 -9.37 2.97
N GLN A 122 5.29 -9.29 1.64
CA GLN A 122 6.51 -9.09 0.86
C GLN A 122 7.26 -7.81 1.21
N LYS A 123 6.56 -6.72 1.56
CA LYS A 123 7.21 -5.48 1.98
C LYS A 123 7.98 -5.69 3.28
N VAL A 124 7.35 -6.35 4.26
CA VAL A 124 7.98 -6.65 5.55
C VAL A 124 9.15 -7.63 5.37
N MET A 125 8.95 -8.68 4.58
CA MET A 125 10.01 -9.64 4.25
C MET A 125 11.19 -8.96 3.54
N GLY A 126 10.93 -8.03 2.61
CA GLY A 126 11.97 -7.26 1.93
C GLY A 126 12.77 -6.37 2.87
N ILE A 127 12.14 -5.81 3.91
CA ILE A 127 12.84 -5.05 4.95
C ILE A 127 13.74 -5.96 5.80
N ILE A 128 13.24 -7.15 6.17
CA ILE A 128 14.03 -8.14 6.90
C ILE A 128 15.23 -8.60 6.05
N ALA A 129 15.00 -8.88 4.76
CA ALA A 129 16.07 -9.23 3.82
C ALA A 129 17.11 -8.12 3.71
N ALA A 130 16.69 -6.85 3.65
CA ALA A 130 17.62 -5.70 3.62
C ALA A 130 18.45 -5.58 4.91
N ALA A 131 17.86 -5.85 6.06
CA ALA A 131 18.59 -5.86 7.33
C ALA A 131 19.61 -7.01 7.40
N LEU A 132 19.22 -8.21 6.97
CA LEU A 132 20.11 -9.37 6.89
C LEU A 132 21.24 -9.14 5.89
N PHE A 133 20.94 -8.57 4.72
CA PHE A 133 21.95 -8.21 3.71
C PHE A 133 23.00 -7.27 4.27
N ALA A 134 22.59 -6.20 4.96
CA ALA A 134 23.52 -5.28 5.61
C ALA A 134 24.40 -6.00 6.65
N ALA A 135 23.80 -6.84 7.49
CA ALA A 135 24.55 -7.58 8.52
C ALA A 135 25.55 -8.60 7.94
N TYR A 136 25.17 -9.30 6.86
CA TYR A 136 26.02 -10.31 6.23
C TYR A 136 27.21 -9.66 5.52
N HIS A 137 26.97 -8.52 4.87
CA HIS A 137 28.01 -7.70 4.25
C HIS A 137 29.04 -7.21 5.29
N ASP A 138 28.59 -6.74 6.46
CA ASP A 138 29.47 -6.32 7.56
C ASP A 138 30.33 -7.49 8.09
N HIS A 139 29.85 -8.73 7.98
CA HIS A 139 30.59 -9.95 8.35
C HIS A 139 31.45 -10.52 7.19
N GLY A 140 31.55 -9.83 6.05
CA GLY A 140 32.36 -10.24 4.91
C GLY A 140 31.77 -11.40 4.09
N ILE A 141 30.47 -11.68 4.26
CA ILE A 141 29.76 -12.70 3.50
C ILE A 141 29.15 -12.04 2.26
N ASP A 142 29.70 -12.35 1.09
CA ASP A 142 29.28 -11.78 -0.18
C ASP A 142 28.12 -12.60 -0.78
N THR A 143 26.95 -12.56 -0.13
CA THR A 143 25.72 -13.18 -0.63
C THR A 143 24.85 -12.16 -1.35
N GLY A 144 24.29 -12.55 -2.49
CA GLY A 144 23.42 -11.66 -3.26
C GLY A 144 22.12 -11.35 -2.51
N PHE A 145 21.57 -10.14 -2.65
CA PHE A 145 20.29 -9.76 -2.04
C PHE A 145 19.14 -10.74 -2.39
N THR A 146 19.15 -11.27 -3.61
CA THR A 146 18.18 -12.27 -4.08
C THR A 146 18.32 -13.60 -3.37
N GLU A 147 19.54 -14.02 -3.05
CA GLU A 147 19.81 -15.27 -2.33
C GLU A 147 19.33 -15.16 -0.89
N ILE A 148 19.60 -14.04 -0.21
CA ILE A 148 19.09 -13.77 1.13
C ILE A 148 17.57 -13.76 1.17
N GLY A 149 16.93 -13.19 0.14
CA GLY A 149 15.48 -13.23 -0.01
C GLY A 149 14.92 -14.66 -0.12
N GLN A 150 15.62 -15.56 -0.79
CA GLN A 150 15.23 -16.97 -0.93
C GLN A 150 15.57 -17.81 0.31
N MET A 151 16.55 -17.39 1.10
CA MET A 151 16.93 -18.04 2.35
C MET A 151 16.01 -17.70 3.53
N LEU A 152 15.07 -16.76 3.36
CA LEU A 152 14.09 -16.41 4.38
C LEU A 152 13.24 -17.64 4.76
N PRO A 153 13.27 -18.08 6.01
CA PRO A 153 12.48 -19.24 6.44
C PRO A 153 10.97 -18.99 6.33
N ASP A 154 10.21 -20.03 6.02
CA ASP A 154 8.75 -19.96 5.88
C ASP A 154 8.04 -19.37 7.10
N TRP A 155 8.58 -19.59 8.31
CA TRP A 155 8.00 -19.02 9.54
C TRP A 155 7.96 -17.49 9.52
N VAL A 156 8.89 -16.83 8.83
CA VAL A 156 8.89 -15.36 8.70
C VAL A 156 7.66 -14.91 7.93
N ALA A 157 7.33 -15.60 6.83
CA ALA A 157 6.13 -15.32 6.06
C ALA A 157 4.87 -15.55 6.93
N PHE A 158 4.78 -16.67 7.64
CA PHE A 158 3.67 -16.96 8.55
C PHE A 158 3.51 -15.91 9.65
N SER A 159 4.62 -15.46 10.27
CA SER A 159 4.59 -14.38 11.26
C SER A 159 4.09 -13.06 10.65
N CYS A 160 4.50 -12.71 9.43
CA CYS A 160 4.01 -11.52 8.74
C CYS A 160 2.49 -11.58 8.52
N PHE A 161 1.97 -12.69 7.98
CA PHE A 161 0.53 -12.88 7.80
C PHE A 161 -0.24 -12.80 9.12
N PHE A 162 0.29 -13.42 10.19
CA PHE A 162 -0.34 -13.41 11.51
C PHE A 162 -0.42 -11.98 12.08
N VAL A 163 0.68 -11.22 12.03
CA VAL A 163 0.73 -9.85 12.56
C VAL A 163 -0.14 -8.89 11.74
N ILE A 164 -0.17 -9.02 10.40
CA ILE A 164 -1.06 -8.23 9.53
C ILE A 164 -2.54 -8.52 9.87
N SER A 165 -2.87 -9.80 10.04
CA SER A 165 -4.23 -10.23 10.40
C SER A 165 -4.64 -9.68 11.77
N LEU A 166 -3.75 -9.78 12.76
CA LEU A 166 -3.97 -9.27 14.11
C LEU A 166 -4.16 -7.74 14.10
N GLY A 167 -3.29 -7.00 13.40
CA GLY A 167 -3.41 -5.55 13.26
C GLY A 167 -4.72 -5.11 12.60
N THR A 168 -5.17 -5.87 11.59
CA THR A 168 -6.45 -5.61 10.90
C THR A 168 -7.64 -5.75 11.86
N VAL A 169 -7.65 -6.80 12.69
CA VAL A 169 -8.73 -7.04 13.68
C VAL A 169 -8.71 -5.99 14.80
N MET A 170 -7.51 -5.65 15.31
CA MET A 170 -7.36 -4.71 16.43
C MET A 170 -7.67 -3.26 16.05
N GLY A 171 -7.38 -2.84 14.81
CA GLY A 171 -7.35 -1.41 14.48
C GLY A 171 -7.92 -1.00 13.12
N GLY A 172 -8.25 -1.92 12.20
CA GLY A 172 -8.58 -1.58 10.81
C GLY A 172 -9.83 -0.71 10.60
N TRP A 173 -10.71 -0.62 11.59
CA TRP A 173 -12.06 -0.06 11.50
C TRP A 173 -12.12 1.40 11.02
N ARG A 174 -11.18 2.26 11.42
CA ARG A 174 -11.16 3.68 11.02
C ARG A 174 -10.99 3.83 9.50
N ILE A 175 -10.04 3.07 8.95
CA ILE A 175 -9.74 3.07 7.52
C ILE A 175 -10.88 2.41 6.73
N ILE A 176 -11.37 1.26 7.19
CA ILE A 176 -12.49 0.53 6.57
C ILE A 176 -13.73 1.44 6.49
N LYS A 177 -14.03 2.20 7.54
CA LYS A 177 -15.17 3.13 7.56
C LYS A 177 -15.01 4.24 6.51
N THR A 178 -13.82 4.80 6.35
CA THR A 178 -13.55 5.81 5.31
C THR A 178 -13.75 5.22 3.92
N MET A 179 -13.19 4.04 3.67
CA MET A 179 -13.26 3.37 2.37
C MET A 179 -14.69 2.93 2.00
N GLY A 180 -15.42 2.30 2.92
CA GLY A 180 -16.75 1.73 2.65
C GLY A 180 -17.92 2.73 2.66
N SER A 181 -17.75 3.94 3.21
CA SER A 181 -18.87 4.88 3.38
C SER A 181 -18.57 6.34 3.05
N ARG A 182 -17.32 6.80 3.13
CA ARG A 182 -16.99 8.22 2.92
C ARG A 182 -16.67 8.57 1.47
N ILE A 183 -16.28 7.60 0.63
CA ILE A 183 -15.99 7.82 -0.79
C ILE A 183 -17.27 7.64 -1.62
N THR A 184 -17.91 6.48 -1.48
CA THR A 184 -19.19 6.12 -2.08
C THR A 184 -19.89 5.14 -1.13
N LYS A 185 -21.23 5.15 -1.09
CA LYS A 185 -21.98 4.15 -0.34
C LYS A 185 -22.02 2.83 -1.12
N VAL A 186 -21.21 1.87 -0.68
CA VAL A 186 -21.03 0.56 -1.32
C VAL A 186 -22.16 -0.40 -0.88
N THR A 187 -22.88 -0.97 -1.83
CA THR A 187 -23.83 -2.09 -1.59
C THR A 187 -23.15 -3.45 -1.79
N PRO A 188 -23.75 -4.59 -1.42
CA PRO A 188 -23.09 -5.90 -1.57
C PRO A 188 -22.64 -6.24 -3.01
N LEU A 189 -23.44 -5.90 -4.02
CA LEU A 189 -23.07 -6.09 -5.42
C LEU A 189 -21.81 -5.29 -5.78
N GLU A 190 -21.75 -4.07 -5.27
CA GLU A 190 -20.67 -3.12 -5.53
C GLU A 190 -19.42 -3.48 -4.75
N GLY A 191 -19.59 -4.04 -3.55
CA GLY A 191 -18.52 -4.63 -2.77
C GLY A 191 -17.85 -5.77 -3.54
N VAL A 192 -18.65 -6.70 -4.08
CA VAL A 192 -18.13 -7.77 -4.97
C VAL A 192 -17.37 -7.18 -6.15
N ALA A 193 -17.95 -6.23 -6.87
CA ALA A 193 -17.30 -5.63 -8.04
C ALA A 193 -15.99 -4.88 -7.68
N ALA A 194 -15.97 -4.15 -6.57
CA ALA A 194 -14.81 -3.39 -6.11
C ALA A 194 -13.70 -4.29 -5.57
N GLU A 195 -14.04 -5.25 -4.72
CA GLU A 195 -13.09 -6.18 -4.08
C GLU A 195 -12.51 -7.15 -5.13
N THR A 196 -13.31 -7.67 -6.06
CA THR A 196 -12.81 -8.51 -7.16
C THR A 196 -11.93 -7.71 -8.12
N ALA A 197 -12.31 -6.47 -8.47
CA ALA A 197 -11.44 -5.60 -9.28
C ALA A 197 -10.12 -5.29 -8.58
N GLY A 198 -10.18 -4.99 -7.29
CA GLY A 198 -9.00 -4.73 -6.47
C GLY A 198 -8.10 -5.96 -6.41
N ALA A 199 -8.67 -7.13 -6.15
CA ALA A 199 -7.95 -8.40 -6.11
C ALA A 199 -7.28 -8.68 -7.46
N LEU A 200 -8.04 -8.61 -8.57
CA LEU A 200 -7.50 -8.83 -9.91
C LEU A 200 -6.35 -7.87 -10.23
N THR A 201 -6.50 -6.60 -9.88
CA THR A 201 -5.44 -5.61 -10.07
C THR A 201 -4.20 -5.99 -9.26
N LEU A 202 -4.36 -6.37 -8.00
CA LEU A 202 -3.25 -6.78 -7.13
C LEU A 202 -2.52 -8.01 -7.65
N TYR A 203 -3.24 -9.07 -8.00
CA TYR A 203 -2.63 -10.29 -8.54
C TYR A 203 -1.95 -10.03 -9.89
N LEU A 204 -2.52 -9.18 -10.74
CA LEU A 204 -1.90 -8.82 -12.01
C LEU A 204 -0.60 -8.03 -11.80
N THR A 205 -0.63 -7.02 -10.93
CA THR A 205 0.56 -6.21 -10.64
C THR A 205 1.65 -7.02 -9.94
N GLU A 206 1.25 -7.96 -9.11
CA GLU A 206 2.12 -8.94 -8.47
C GLU A 206 2.82 -9.81 -9.52
N TYR A 207 2.06 -10.38 -10.46
CA TYR A 207 2.61 -11.15 -11.57
C TYR A 207 3.56 -10.33 -12.45
N LEU A 208 3.26 -9.05 -12.65
CA LEU A 208 4.11 -8.12 -13.40
C LEU A 208 5.28 -7.57 -12.57
N HIS A 209 5.42 -7.96 -11.30
CA HIS A 209 6.46 -7.51 -10.37
C HIS A 209 6.49 -5.97 -10.20
N ILE A 210 5.32 -5.35 -10.25
CA ILE A 210 5.18 -3.90 -10.10
C ILE A 210 4.71 -3.60 -8.68
N PRO A 211 5.50 -2.85 -7.88
CA PRO A 211 5.10 -2.47 -6.54
C PRO A 211 3.95 -1.47 -6.60
N VAL A 212 2.75 -1.92 -6.27
CA VAL A 212 1.55 -1.08 -6.22
C VAL A 212 1.02 -0.93 -4.80
N SER A 213 0.15 0.05 -4.62
CA SER A 213 -0.55 0.27 -3.37
C SER A 213 -1.92 -0.39 -3.40
N THR A 214 -2.13 -1.32 -2.46
CA THR A 214 -3.43 -1.94 -2.19
C THR A 214 -4.49 -0.88 -1.89
N THR A 215 -4.17 0.12 -1.07
CA THR A 215 -5.04 1.24 -0.74
C THR A 215 -5.47 2.02 -1.98
N HIS A 216 -4.53 2.39 -2.86
CA HIS A 216 -4.84 3.15 -4.07
C HIS A 216 -5.72 2.36 -5.03
N THR A 217 -5.39 1.08 -5.23
CA THR A 217 -6.12 0.16 -6.10
C THR A 217 -7.57 -0.01 -5.65
N ILE A 218 -7.81 -0.30 -4.37
CA ILE A 218 -9.19 -0.50 -3.87
C ILE A 218 -9.97 0.81 -3.79
N THR A 219 -9.34 1.95 -3.46
CA THR A 219 -10.02 3.26 -3.54
C THR A 219 -10.45 3.55 -4.97
N GLY A 220 -9.58 3.32 -5.96
CA GLY A 220 -9.89 3.45 -7.37
C GLY A 220 -11.08 2.58 -7.77
N ALA A 221 -11.07 1.32 -7.38
CA ALA A 221 -12.17 0.39 -7.63
C ALA A 221 -13.50 0.90 -7.04
N ILE A 222 -13.51 1.35 -5.77
CA ILE A 222 -14.70 1.92 -5.12
C ILE A 222 -15.22 3.16 -5.87
N ILE A 223 -14.33 4.04 -6.34
CA ILE A 223 -14.69 5.21 -7.16
C ILE A 223 -15.33 4.75 -8.47
N GLY A 224 -14.76 3.73 -9.12
CA GLY A 224 -15.28 3.16 -10.37
C GLY A 224 -16.70 2.63 -10.23
N VAL A 225 -16.97 1.84 -9.18
CA VAL A 225 -18.34 1.36 -8.93
C VAL A 225 -19.30 2.51 -8.64
N GLY A 226 -18.87 3.53 -7.90
CA GLY A 226 -19.66 4.73 -7.67
C GLY A 226 -19.99 5.50 -8.95
N ALA A 227 -19.01 5.62 -9.84
CA ALA A 227 -19.16 6.31 -11.12
C ALA A 227 -20.17 5.63 -12.04
N VAL A 228 -20.24 4.29 -12.04
CA VAL A 228 -21.24 3.52 -12.81
C VAL A 228 -22.67 3.85 -12.41
N LYS A 229 -22.94 4.10 -11.13
CA LYS A 229 -24.28 4.54 -10.68
C LYS A 229 -24.62 5.92 -11.21
N ARG A 230 -23.74 6.88 -10.89
CA ARG A 230 -23.80 8.29 -11.27
C ARG A 230 -22.54 8.98 -10.75
N LEU A 231 -22.00 9.93 -11.51
CA LEU A 231 -20.83 10.69 -11.10
C LEU A 231 -21.04 11.45 -9.78
N SER A 232 -22.28 11.84 -9.44
CA SER A 232 -22.63 12.50 -8.17
C SER A 232 -22.72 11.56 -6.97
N ALA A 233 -22.66 10.23 -7.15
CA ALA A 233 -22.59 9.28 -6.05
C ALA A 233 -21.20 9.24 -5.41
N VAL A 234 -20.17 9.62 -6.19
CA VAL A 234 -18.79 9.76 -5.72
C VAL A 234 -18.65 11.10 -5.01
N ARG A 235 -18.15 11.07 -3.77
CA ARG A 235 -17.86 12.27 -2.99
C ARG A 235 -16.50 12.83 -3.38
N TRP A 236 -16.44 13.56 -4.50
CA TRP A 236 -15.21 14.11 -5.08
C TRP A 236 -14.36 14.95 -4.12
N GLY A 237 -14.99 15.67 -3.18
CA GLY A 237 -14.26 16.40 -2.13
C GLY A 237 -13.41 15.48 -1.24
N VAL A 238 -13.94 14.29 -0.91
CA VAL A 238 -13.20 13.26 -0.15
C VAL A 238 -12.11 12.66 -1.04
N THR A 239 -12.44 12.27 -2.27
CA THR A 239 -11.46 11.70 -3.22
C THR A 239 -10.27 12.63 -3.45
N ARG A 240 -10.52 13.93 -3.65
CA ARG A 240 -9.45 14.94 -3.81
C ARG A 240 -8.57 15.03 -2.56
N SER A 241 -9.19 15.05 -1.37
CA SER A 241 -8.46 15.08 -0.11
C SER A 241 -7.55 13.85 0.05
N LEU A 242 -8.02 12.66 -0.34
CA LEU A 242 -7.21 11.44 -0.34
C LEU A 242 -6.03 11.53 -1.30
N MET A 243 -6.24 11.98 -2.54
CA MET A 243 -5.16 12.13 -3.51
C MET A 243 -4.07 13.08 -3.01
N VAL A 244 -4.45 14.20 -2.37
CA VAL A 244 -3.50 15.13 -1.76
C VAL A 244 -2.72 14.44 -0.63
N ALA A 245 -3.40 13.70 0.25
CA ALA A 245 -2.74 12.96 1.33
C ALA A 245 -1.77 11.89 0.81
N TRP A 246 -2.09 11.23 -0.30
CA TRP A 246 -1.21 10.24 -0.93
C TRP A 246 0.04 10.86 -1.52
N ILE A 247 -0.10 11.99 -2.23
CA ILE A 247 1.06 12.72 -2.77
C ILE A 247 1.95 13.23 -1.63
N LEU A 248 1.35 13.72 -0.53
CA LEU A 248 2.09 14.19 0.64
C LEU A 248 2.75 13.08 1.45
N THR A 249 2.34 11.82 1.27
CA THR A 249 2.86 10.70 2.05
C THR A 249 4.36 10.50 1.83
N ILE A 250 4.85 10.57 0.58
CA ILE A 250 6.29 10.43 0.27
C ILE A 250 7.12 11.55 0.93
N PRO A 251 6.87 12.85 0.67
CA PRO A 251 7.71 13.92 1.21
C PRO A 251 7.64 13.99 2.75
N VAL A 252 6.47 13.75 3.35
CA VAL A 252 6.36 13.80 4.82
C VAL A 252 7.09 12.63 5.47
N SER A 253 6.95 11.41 4.96
CA SER A 253 7.70 10.26 5.48
C SER A 253 9.21 10.38 5.25
N ALA A 254 9.63 10.96 4.11
CA ALA A 254 11.04 11.27 3.85
C ALA A 254 11.60 12.30 4.83
N ALA A 255 10.88 13.40 5.08
CA ALA A 255 11.29 14.42 6.04
C ALA A 255 11.38 13.84 7.47
N LEU A 256 10.41 13.02 7.88
CA LEU A 256 10.42 12.35 9.18
C LEU A 256 11.63 11.41 9.30
N ALA A 257 11.92 10.61 8.27
CA ALA A 257 13.06 9.70 8.30
C ALA A 257 14.41 10.41 8.30
N ALA A 258 14.53 11.49 7.53
CA ALA A 258 15.70 12.35 7.55
C ALA A 258 15.93 12.95 8.95
N LEU A 259 14.87 13.44 9.60
CA LEU A 259 14.94 13.96 10.97
C LEU A 259 15.36 12.88 11.98
N ILE A 260 14.74 11.70 11.92
CA ILE A 260 15.08 10.57 12.82
C ILE A 260 16.52 10.12 12.59
N TYR A 261 16.99 10.09 11.34
CA TYR A 261 18.38 9.76 11.04
C TYR A 261 19.35 10.82 11.57
N PHE A 262 19.02 12.11 11.41
CA PHE A 262 19.85 13.19 11.94
C PHE A 262 19.98 13.13 13.47
N LEU A 263 18.88 12.85 14.19
CA LEU A 263 18.88 12.79 15.65
C LEU A 263 19.56 11.53 16.21
N PHE A 264 19.24 10.36 15.66
CA PHE A 264 19.66 9.07 16.23
C PHE A 264 20.74 8.35 15.42
N GLY A 265 20.78 8.56 14.11
CA GLY A 265 21.71 7.87 13.21
C GLY A 265 23.17 8.25 13.43
N VAL A 266 23.44 9.50 13.84
CA VAL A 266 24.80 9.99 14.11
C VAL A 266 25.41 9.35 15.38
N HIS A 267 24.57 9.00 16.36
CA HIS A 267 25.02 8.41 17.63
C HIS A 267 25.21 6.88 17.59
N LEU A 268 24.67 6.21 16.57
CA LEU A 268 24.73 4.74 16.42
C LEU A 268 25.93 4.25 15.60
N TYR A 269 26.72 5.15 15.02
CA TYR A 269 27.91 4.86 14.20
C TYR A 269 29.23 5.40 14.79
N GLN A 270 29.21 5.84 16.06
CA GLN A 270 30.42 5.97 16.88
C GLN A 270 30.65 4.68 17.66
#